data_AF-A0A7G8V9N1-F1
#
_entry.id   AF-A0A7G8V9N1-F1
#
_cell.length_a   1.000
_cell.length_b   1.000
_cell.length_c   1.000
_cell.angle_alpha   90.00
_cell.angle_beta   90.00
_cell.angle_gamma   90.00
#
_symmetry.space_group_name_H-M   'P 1'
#
loop_
_entity.id
_entity.type
_entity.pdbx_description
1 polymer ?
#
loop_
_entity_poly.entity_id
_entity_poly.type
_entity_poly.pdbx_seq_one_letter_code
_entity_poly.pdbx_strand_id
1 'polypeptide(L)'
;MKIIVITLLSFLLFNVQKAEAQSIKKNQDTVFYFLDTVATPAKDRIIRIERETPYLGYIILCKCYPLNADPVFYTRIDSYKKVISKEEFAKIKTISLTRLIEIAVKYANDKIYSHKFFFIEPDGNNMKVTKVTLEGPRKPDAILYNTKKIKP
;
A
#
# COMPACT_ATOMS: atom_id res chain seq x y z
N MET A 1 -51.29 -30.17 1.22
CA MET A 1 -50.62 -29.90 -0.07
C MET A 1 -50.11 -28.45 -0.21
N LYS A 2 -50.95 -27.42 0.04
CA LYS A 2 -50.55 -26.00 -0.11
C LYS A 2 -49.36 -25.55 0.76
N ILE A 3 -49.25 -26.07 1.98
CA ILE A 3 -48.18 -25.71 2.94
C ILE A 3 -46.80 -26.20 2.45
N ILE A 4 -46.73 -27.38 1.83
CA ILE A 4 -45.47 -27.97 1.31
C ILE A 4 -44.92 -27.15 0.16
N VAL A 5 -45.79 -26.62 -0.70
CA VAL A 5 -45.39 -25.76 -1.82
C VAL A 5 -44.82 -24.44 -1.31
N ILE A 6 -45.42 -23.87 -0.26
CA ILE A 6 -44.95 -22.62 0.35
C ILE A 6 -43.58 -22.79 1.01
N THR A 7 -43.34 -23.90 1.72
CA THR A 7 -42.03 -24.20 2.30
C THR A 7 -40.96 -24.50 1.26
N LEU A 8 -41.32 -25.16 0.15
CA LEU A 8 -40.38 -25.40 -0.95
C LEU A 8 -39.98 -24.09 -1.65
N LEU A 9 -40.96 -23.20 -1.86
CA LEU A 9 -40.74 -21.91 -2.53
C LEU A 9 -39.90 -20.97 -1.66
N SER A 10 -40.13 -20.92 -0.35
CA SER A 10 -39.31 -20.12 0.55
C SER A 10 -37.88 -20.65 0.64
N PHE A 11 -37.69 -21.97 0.68
CA PHE A 11 -36.35 -22.57 0.67
C PHE A 11 -35.56 -22.24 -0.60
N LEU A 12 -36.21 -22.26 -1.77
CA LEU A 12 -35.57 -21.88 -3.03
C LEU A 12 -35.16 -20.40 -3.05
N LEU A 13 -36.02 -19.50 -2.56
CA LEU A 13 -35.71 -18.06 -2.50
C LEU A 13 -34.54 -17.74 -1.55
N PHE A 14 -34.43 -18.44 -0.42
CA PHE A 14 -33.31 -18.27 0.51
C PHE A 14 -31.96 -18.76 -0.06
N ASN A 15 -31.96 -19.77 -0.94
CA ASN A 15 -30.73 -20.28 -1.55
C ASN A 15 -30.19 -19.36 -2.65
N VAL A 16 -31.06 -18.67 -3.40
CA VAL A 16 -30.64 -17.69 -4.43
C VAL A 16 -29.94 -16.49 -3.79
N GLN A 17 -30.46 -15.97 -2.68
CA GLN A 17 -29.83 -14.85 -1.96
C GLN A 17 -28.43 -15.18 -1.40
N LYS A 18 -28.18 -16.45 -1.03
CA LYS A 18 -26.86 -16.89 -0.59
C LYS A 18 -25.83 -16.95 -1.73
N ALA A 19 -26.26 -17.17 -2.97
CA ALA A 19 -25.38 -17.21 -4.13
C ALA A 19 -24.84 -15.82 -4.50
N GLU A 20 -25.66 -14.76 -4.38
CA GLU A 20 -25.23 -13.37 -4.65
C GLU A 20 -24.30 -12.80 -3.56
N ALA A 21 -24.41 -13.28 -2.32
CA ALA A 21 -23.54 -12.87 -1.21
C ALA A 21 -22.09 -13.38 -1.35
N GLN A 22 -21.81 -14.30 -2.28
CA GLN A 22 -20.45 -14.66 -2.70
C GLN A 22 -19.92 -13.71 -3.78
N SER A 23 -20.25 -12.41 -3.68
CA SER A 23 -19.59 -11.37 -4.47
C SER A 23 -18.09 -11.39 -4.18
N ILE A 24 -17.37 -11.97 -5.14
CA ILE A 24 -15.94 -11.95 -5.43
C ILE A 24 -15.16 -11.12 -4.39
N LYS A 25 -14.70 -11.78 -3.30
CA LYS A 25 -13.55 -11.26 -2.55
C LYS A 25 -12.39 -11.24 -3.54
N LYS A 26 -12.17 -10.10 -4.19
CA LYS A 26 -11.03 -9.90 -5.08
C LYS A 26 -9.78 -10.18 -4.24
N ASN A 27 -9.07 -11.25 -4.56
CA ASN A 27 -7.83 -11.62 -3.86
C ASN A 27 -6.88 -10.42 -3.99
N GLN A 28 -6.60 -9.78 -2.86
CA GLN A 28 -5.63 -8.69 -2.78
C GLN A 28 -4.29 -9.28 -2.37
N ASP A 29 -3.29 -9.08 -3.20
CA ASP A 29 -1.93 -9.52 -2.89
C ASP A 29 -1.38 -8.71 -1.73
N THR A 30 -0.69 -9.36 -0.80
CA THR A 30 -0.11 -8.68 0.37
C THR A 30 1.40 -8.54 0.18
N VAL A 31 1.90 -7.33 0.37
CA VAL A 31 3.31 -6.96 0.16
C VAL A 31 3.91 -6.50 1.48
N PHE A 32 4.95 -7.19 1.93
CA PHE A 32 5.72 -6.84 3.12
C PHE A 32 7.10 -6.33 2.73
N TYR A 33 7.46 -5.13 3.19
CA TYR A 33 8.79 -4.57 3.01
C TYR A 33 9.43 -4.30 4.37
N PHE A 34 10.68 -4.74 4.54
CA PHE A 34 11.46 -4.47 5.75
C PHE A 34 12.16 -3.12 5.61
N LEU A 35 11.83 -2.21 6.52
CA LEU A 35 12.33 -0.85 6.57
C LEU A 35 13.46 -0.77 7.61
N ASP A 36 14.71 -0.84 7.15
CA ASP A 36 15.89 -0.76 8.02
C ASP A 36 16.31 0.70 8.26
N THR A 37 15.50 1.41 9.06
CA THR A 37 15.81 2.78 9.49
C THR A 37 16.83 2.82 10.62
N VAL A 38 17.05 1.72 11.35
CA VAL A 38 17.92 1.69 12.52
C VAL A 38 19.39 1.58 12.10
N ALA A 39 19.71 0.75 11.11
CA ALA A 39 21.10 0.55 10.68
C ALA A 39 21.63 1.66 9.75
N THR A 40 20.74 2.42 9.10
CA THR A 40 21.13 3.42 8.08
C THR A 40 20.93 4.86 8.59
N PRO A 41 21.97 5.73 8.61
CA PRO A 41 21.82 7.15 8.93
C PRO A 41 20.86 7.87 7.99
N ALA A 42 20.08 8.83 8.49
CA ALA A 42 19.00 9.47 7.73
C ALA A 42 19.44 10.07 6.38
N LYS A 43 20.65 10.64 6.31
CA LYS A 43 21.23 11.23 5.09
C LYS A 43 21.56 10.21 3.99
N ASP A 44 21.76 8.95 4.37
CA ASP A 44 22.19 7.87 3.47
C ASP A 44 20.99 6.96 3.11
N ARG A 45 19.81 7.22 3.67
CA ARG A 45 18.60 6.46 3.38
C ARG A 45 18.07 6.81 2.00
N ILE A 46 17.76 5.76 1.24
CA ILE A 46 16.99 5.87 -0.01
C ILE A 46 15.52 6.22 0.29
N ILE A 47 15.07 6.02 1.53
CA ILE A 47 13.70 6.35 1.95
C ILE A 47 13.72 7.61 2.81
N ARG A 48 13.06 8.66 2.32
CA ARG A 48 12.80 9.89 3.07
C ARG A 48 11.47 9.77 3.81
N ILE A 49 11.48 10.05 5.10
CA ILE A 49 10.28 10.01 5.94
C ILE A 49 9.85 11.44 6.22
N GLU A 50 8.65 11.81 5.79
CA GLU A 50 8.07 13.13 5.99
C GLU A 50 6.83 13.03 6.87
N ARG A 51 6.63 14.02 7.73
CA ARG A 51 5.48 14.09 8.61
C ARG A 51 4.64 15.29 8.23
N GLU A 52 3.43 15.02 7.79
CA GLU A 52 2.43 16.04 7.45
C GLU A 52 1.15 15.68 8.22
N THR A 53 1.02 16.19 9.44
CA THR A 53 -0.08 15.83 10.35
C THR A 53 -1.43 15.93 9.64
N PRO A 54 -2.25 14.86 9.60
CA PRO A 54 -2.20 13.63 10.43
C PRO A 54 -1.46 12.42 9.80
N TYR A 55 -0.73 12.61 8.71
CA TYR A 55 -0.09 11.56 7.93
C TYR A 55 1.44 11.46 8.15
N LEU A 56 1.95 10.26 7.91
CA LEU A 56 3.37 9.95 7.81
C LEU A 56 3.62 9.40 6.40
N GLY A 57 4.47 10.07 5.64
CA GLY A 57 4.87 9.71 4.28
C GLY A 57 6.23 9.03 4.25
N TYR A 58 6.36 7.99 3.44
CA TYR A 58 7.58 7.28 3.11
C TYR A 58 7.83 7.44 1.61
N ILE A 59 8.78 8.29 1.26
CA ILE A 59 9.12 8.64 -0.11
C ILE A 59 10.37 7.85 -0.49
N ILE A 60 10.27 6.95 -1.47
CA ILE A 60 11.43 6.21 -1.97
C ILE A 60 12.11 7.06 -3.05
N LEU A 61 13.33 7.54 -2.76
CA LEU A 61 14.12 8.40 -3.62
C LEU A 61 14.78 7.58 -4.74
N CYS A 62 14.15 7.55 -5.90
CA CYS A 62 14.52 6.71 -7.03
C CYS A 62 15.05 7.53 -8.20
N LYS A 63 16.23 8.15 -8.02
CA LYS A 63 16.87 8.99 -9.07
C LYS A 63 17.15 8.25 -10.39
N CYS A 64 17.26 6.93 -10.34
CA CYS A 64 17.55 6.09 -11.50
C CYS A 64 16.30 5.57 -12.23
N TYR A 65 15.10 5.82 -11.70
CA TYR A 65 13.88 5.28 -12.27
C TYR A 65 13.29 6.26 -13.31
N PRO A 66 12.90 5.79 -14.51
CA PRO A 66 12.33 6.65 -15.53
C PRO A 66 11.06 7.34 -14.98
N LEU A 67 10.99 8.66 -15.16
CA LEU A 67 9.90 9.58 -14.74
C LEU A 67 10.02 10.25 -13.37
N ASN A 68 11.13 10.12 -12.61
CA ASN A 68 11.25 10.71 -11.26
C ASN A 68 10.04 10.39 -10.37
N ALA A 69 9.45 9.22 -10.58
CA ALA A 69 8.23 8.81 -9.91
C ALA A 69 8.60 8.25 -8.55
N ASP A 70 9.24 9.05 -7.69
CA ASP A 70 9.60 8.72 -6.32
C ASP A 70 8.36 8.16 -5.61
N PRO A 71 8.22 6.82 -5.46
CA PRO A 71 6.98 6.25 -4.98
C PRO A 71 6.73 6.70 -3.54
N VAL A 72 5.53 7.24 -3.30
CA VAL A 72 5.13 7.71 -1.99
C VAL A 72 4.16 6.72 -1.38
N PHE A 73 4.50 6.24 -0.19
CA PHE A 73 3.61 5.45 0.64
C PHE A 73 3.21 6.29 1.85
N TYR A 74 1.94 6.30 2.22
CA TYR A 74 1.49 7.06 3.37
C TYR A 74 0.68 6.20 4.34
N THR A 75 0.70 6.61 5.60
CA THR A 75 -0.16 6.05 6.64
C THR A 75 -0.64 7.16 7.55
N ARG A 76 -1.79 6.98 8.20
CA ARG A 76 -2.16 7.92 9.27
C ARG A 76 -1.34 7.62 10.52
N ILE A 77 -0.92 8.65 11.22
CA ILE A 77 -0.10 8.53 12.44
C ILE A 77 -0.85 7.75 13.53
N ASP A 78 -2.18 7.94 13.60
CA ASP A 78 -3.12 7.30 14.53
C ASP A 78 -3.61 5.92 14.05
N SER A 79 -3.21 5.48 12.86
CA SER A 79 -3.66 4.21 12.31
C SER A 79 -3.16 3.01 13.12
N TYR A 80 -3.91 1.91 13.02
CA TYR A 80 -3.57 0.65 13.66
C TYR A 80 -2.17 0.16 13.24
N LYS A 81 -1.31 -0.02 14.23
CA LYS A 81 0.01 -0.65 14.11
C LYS A 81 -0.02 -1.97 14.86
N LYS A 82 0.45 -3.04 14.21
CA LYS A 82 0.58 -4.35 14.86
C LYS A 82 2.03 -4.52 15.30
N VAL A 83 2.24 -4.92 16.55
CA VAL A 83 3.55 -5.36 17.03
C VAL A 83 3.59 -6.88 16.92
N ILE A 84 4.68 -7.42 16.37
CA ILE A 84 4.93 -8.86 16.24
C ILE A 84 6.29 -9.21 16.82
N SER A 85 6.47 -10.46 17.26
CA SER A 85 7.76 -10.94 17.73
C SER A 85 8.77 -11.13 16.59
N LYS A 86 10.05 -11.30 16.91
CA LYS A 86 11.09 -11.62 15.91
C LYS A 86 10.86 -13.00 15.28
N GLU A 87 10.33 -13.95 16.04
CA GLU A 87 9.99 -15.30 15.58
C GLU A 87 8.80 -15.28 14.62
N GLU A 88 7.82 -14.41 14.86
CA GLU A 88 6.73 -14.17 13.91
C GLU A 88 7.25 -13.50 12.62
N PHE A 89 8.12 -12.50 12.75
CA PHE A 89 8.72 -11.82 11.60
C PHE A 89 9.55 -12.77 10.72
N ALA A 90 10.29 -13.71 11.32
CA ALA A 90 11.08 -14.70 10.57
C ALA A 90 10.22 -15.58 9.63
N LYS A 91 8.91 -15.67 9.86
CA LYS A 91 7.95 -16.41 9.02
C LYS A 91 7.39 -15.55 7.88
N ILE A 92 7.61 -14.24 7.90
CA ILE A 92 7.09 -13.31 6.89
C ILE A 92 8.10 -13.20 5.74
N LYS A 93 7.64 -13.49 4.53
CA LYS A 93 8.43 -13.25 3.32
C LYS A 93 8.37 -11.77 2.95
N THR A 94 9.50 -11.08 3.08
CA THR A 94 9.66 -9.69 2.65
C THR A 94 10.13 -9.63 1.20
N ILE A 95 9.86 -8.51 0.55
CA ILE A 95 10.37 -8.21 -0.80
C ILE A 95 11.57 -7.28 -0.73
N SER A 96 12.40 -7.30 -1.77
CA SER A 96 13.48 -6.33 -1.94
C SER A 96 12.94 -4.94 -2.28
N LEU A 97 13.75 -3.90 -2.04
CA LEU A 97 13.41 -2.53 -2.40
C LEU A 97 13.15 -2.38 -3.91
N THR A 98 13.99 -2.99 -4.75
CA THR A 98 13.81 -3.02 -6.20
C THR A 98 12.44 -3.56 -6.58
N ARG A 99 12.04 -4.69 -5.97
CA ARG A 99 10.73 -5.29 -6.25
C ARG A 99 9.58 -4.41 -5.75
N LEU A 100 9.76 -3.70 -4.64
CA LEU A 100 8.76 -2.75 -4.13
C LEU A 100 8.54 -1.61 -5.13
N ILE A 101 9.63 -1.06 -5.68
CA ILE A 101 9.59 0.01 -6.67
C ILE A 101 8.91 -0.48 -7.96
N GLU A 102 9.28 -1.65 -8.47
CA GLU A 102 8.64 -2.26 -9.65
C GLU A 102 7.12 -2.40 -9.48
N ILE A 103 6.68 -2.89 -8.32
CA ILE A 103 5.27 -3.04 -7.98
C ILE A 103 4.62 -1.65 -7.91
N ALA A 104 5.25 -0.71 -7.20
CA ALA A 104 4.70 0.63 -7.03
C ALA A 104 4.48 1.32 -8.37
N VAL A 105 5.50 1.35 -9.24
CA VAL A 105 5.41 2.00 -10.55
C VAL A 105 4.39 1.30 -11.44
N LYS A 106 4.41 -0.04 -11.50
CA LYS A 106 3.50 -0.80 -12.38
C LYS A 106 2.03 -0.60 -11.99
N TYR A 107 1.74 -0.43 -10.70
CA TYR A 107 0.37 -0.47 -10.19
C TYR A 107 -0.17 0.86 -9.68
N ALA A 108 0.65 1.93 -9.66
CA ALA A 108 0.21 3.27 -9.26
C ALA A 108 -1.01 3.76 -10.07
N ASN A 109 -1.12 3.42 -11.37
CA ASN A 109 -2.19 3.94 -12.22
C ASN A 109 -3.57 3.30 -11.95
N ASP A 110 -3.74 1.98 -12.10
CA ASP A 110 -5.07 1.34 -12.16
C ASP A 110 -5.30 0.22 -11.12
N LYS A 111 -4.29 -0.09 -10.30
CA LYS A 111 -4.26 -1.31 -9.47
C LYS A 111 -3.76 -1.09 -8.05
N ILE A 112 -3.73 0.16 -7.56
CA ILE A 112 -3.41 0.46 -6.16
C ILE A 112 -4.28 -0.38 -5.20
N TYR A 113 -5.56 -0.56 -5.53
CA TYR A 113 -6.49 -1.35 -4.72
C TYR A 113 -6.34 -2.87 -4.81
N SER A 114 -5.47 -3.40 -5.68
CA SER A 114 -5.25 -4.85 -5.76
C SER A 114 -4.18 -5.34 -4.79
N HIS A 115 -3.47 -4.45 -4.10
CA HIS A 115 -2.41 -4.80 -3.17
C HIS A 115 -2.61 -4.17 -1.79
N LYS A 116 -2.20 -4.88 -0.74
CA LYS A 116 -2.06 -4.34 0.61
C LYS A 116 -0.58 -4.23 0.95
N PHE A 117 -0.10 -3.03 1.24
CA PHE A 117 1.30 -2.79 1.56
C PHE A 117 1.48 -2.66 3.08
N PHE A 118 2.55 -3.28 3.57
CA PHE A 118 2.95 -3.24 4.97
C PHE A 118 4.45 -2.98 5.06
N PHE A 119 4.82 -1.98 5.85
CA PHE A 119 6.20 -1.71 6.23
C PHE A 119 6.46 -2.28 7.61
N ILE A 120 7.58 -2.99 7.75
CA ILE A 120 8.00 -3.62 9.00
C ILE A 120 9.30 -2.96 9.43
N GLU A 121 9.33 -2.37 10.62
CA GLU A 121 10.54 -1.75 11.18
C GLU A 121 10.83 -2.29 12.59
N PRO A 122 12.10 -2.28 13.04
CA PRO A 122 12.44 -2.69 14.40
C PRO A 122 11.78 -1.80 15.46
N ASP A 123 11.32 -2.42 16.56
CA ASP A 123 10.74 -1.73 17.72
C ASP A 123 11.24 -2.40 19.01
N GLY A 124 12.47 -2.07 19.39
CA GLY A 124 13.20 -2.71 20.49
C GLY A 124 13.42 -4.20 20.23
N ASN A 125 12.80 -5.05 21.05
CA ASN A 125 12.86 -6.51 20.91
C ASN A 125 11.82 -7.10 19.94
N ASN A 126 10.90 -6.26 19.45
CA ASN A 126 9.82 -6.66 18.56
C ASN A 126 9.96 -5.99 17.19
N MET A 127 9.01 -6.28 16.30
CA MET A 127 8.86 -5.64 15.00
C MET A 127 7.52 -4.93 14.92
N LYS A 128 7.52 -3.70 14.44
CA LYS A 128 6.31 -2.90 14.24
C LYS A 128 5.89 -2.99 12.78
N VAL A 129 4.68 -3.49 12.56
CA VAL A 129 4.04 -3.65 11.25
C VAL A 129 3.05 -2.51 11.05
N THR A 130 3.33 -1.70 10.04
CA THR A 130 2.55 -0.52 9.69
C THR A 130 1.91 -0.74 8.33
N LYS A 131 0.58 -0.67 8.27
CA LYS A 131 -0.12 -0.66 6.98
C LYS A 131 0.13 0.68 6.30
N VAL A 132 0.52 0.64 5.03
CA VAL A 132 0.74 1.83 4.22
C VAL A 132 -0.09 1.77 2.93
N THR A 133 -0.39 2.93 2.38
CA THR A 133 -1.13 3.10 1.13
C THR A 133 -0.20 3.74 0.12
N LEU A 134 -0.12 3.15 -1.07
CA LEU A 134 0.60 3.74 -2.19
C LEU A 134 -0.19 4.95 -2.70
N GLU A 135 0.46 6.10 -2.79
CA GLU A 135 -0.08 7.29 -3.45
C GLU A 135 -0.17 7.03 -4.96
N GLY A 136 -1.23 7.56 -5.58
CA GLY A 136 -1.33 7.61 -7.04
C GLY A 136 -0.14 8.35 -7.65
N PRO A 137 0.17 8.08 -8.92
CA PRO A 137 1.23 8.80 -9.61
C PRO A 137 0.81 10.26 -9.68
N ARG A 138 1.65 11.15 -9.14
CA ARG A 138 1.45 12.59 -9.31
C ARG A 138 1.61 12.89 -10.79
N LYS A 139 0.66 13.63 -11.38
CA LYS A 139 0.90 14.22 -12.70
C LYS A 139 2.19 15.03 -12.57
N PRO A 140 3.16 14.86 -13.48
CA PRO A 140 4.35 15.70 -13.43
C PRO A 140 3.90 17.15 -13.42
N ASP A 141 4.43 17.93 -12.47
CA ASP A 141 4.19 19.36 -12.43
C ASP A 141 4.49 19.90 -13.83
N ALA A 142 3.50 20.58 -14.43
CA ALA A 142 3.69 21.18 -15.72
C ALA A 142 4.95 22.03 -15.65
N ILE A 143 5.94 21.74 -16.51
CA ILE A 143 7.14 22.56 -16.62
C ILE A 143 6.63 23.96 -16.96
N LEU A 144 6.61 24.84 -15.95
CA LEU A 144 6.40 26.26 -16.15
C LEU A 144 7.62 26.73 -16.92
N TYR A 145 7.54 26.71 -18.25
CA TYR A 145 8.47 27.41 -19.10
C TYR A 145 8.41 28.87 -18.67
N ASN A 146 9.36 29.26 -17.82
CA ASN A 146 9.60 30.63 -17.47
C ASN A 146 10.19 31.28 -18.72
N THR A 147 9.33 31.64 -19.66
CA THR A 147 9.69 32.53 -20.76
C THR A 147 9.94 33.90 -20.14
N LYS A 148 11.15 34.07 -19.59
CA LYS A 148 11.72 35.42 -19.46
C LYS A 148 11.70 35.99 -20.88
N LYS A 149 10.72 36.85 -21.15
CA LYS A 149 10.69 37.71 -22.34
C LYS A 149 12.05 38.39 -22.39
N ILE A 150 12.90 37.96 -23.32
CA ILE A 150 14.03 38.76 -23.76
C ILE A 150 13.38 39.96 -24.44
N LYS A 151 13.46 41.12 -23.78
CA LYS A 151 12.99 42.38 -24.35
C LYS A 151 13.98 42.76 -25.46
N PRO A 152 13.50 43.14 -26.67
CA PRO A 152 14.37 43.61 -27.75
C PRO A 152 15.11 44.90 -27.37
#